data_AF-A0A8D1KHG8-F1
#
_entry.id   AF-A0A8D1KHG8-F1
#
_cell.length_a   1.000
_cell.length_b   1.000
_cell.length_c   1.000
_cell.angle_alpha   90.00
_cell.angle_beta   90.00
_cell.angle_gamma   90.00
#
_symmetry.space_group_name_H-M   'P 1'
#
loop_
_entity.id
_entity.type
_entity.pdbx_description
1 polymer ?
#
loop_
_entity_poly.entity_id
_entity_poly.type
_entity_poly.pdbx_seq_one_letter_code
_entity_poly.pdbx_strand_id
1 'polypeptide(L)'
;MCASVKYNIRGPALIPRMKTKHRIYYVTLFSIVLLGLIATGMFQFWPHSIESSSDWSVEKRSVRDVPVVRLPVDSPVPERGDLSCRMHTCFDVYRCGFNPKNKIKVYIYSLKKYVDDAGVPVSSTISREYNELLTAISDSDYYTDDITRACLFVPSIDVLNQHTLRVKETAQALAQLSRWDRGTNHLLFNMLPGGPPDYNTALDVPRDRALLAGGGFSTWTYRQGYDVSIPVYSPLSAEVDLPEKGPGPRRFFLLSSQVALHPEYREELDALQARHGEAVLVLDKCTNLSEGVPAARKRCHKHQVFDYPQVLQEATFCVVLRGARLGQAVLSDVLRAGCVPVVIADSYVLPFSEVLDWKRASVVVPEEKMSDVYSILQSIPRRQMEEMQRQARWFWEAYFQSIKAIALATLQIINDRIYPYAAISYEEWNDPPSVVWREFPDRLVGYPGRLHLWDHEMSKWKYESEWTNEVSMVLTGAAFYHKYFNYLYTYKMPGDIKNWVDAHMNCEDIAMNFLVANVTGKAVIKVTPRKKFKCPECTAIDGLSLDQTHMVERSECINKFASVFGTMPLKVVEHRADPVLYKDDFPEKLKSFPNIGSL
;
A
#
# COMPACT_ATOMS: atom_id res chain seq x y z
N MET A 1 25.36 80.81 17.03
CA MET A 1 26.73 80.85 17.59
C MET A 1 27.44 79.58 17.18
N CYS A 2 28.60 79.75 16.54
CA CYS A 2 29.47 78.71 15.98
C CYS A 2 30.34 78.05 17.07
N ALA A 3 30.78 76.81 16.81
CA ALA A 3 32.16 76.30 16.94
C ALA A 3 32.09 74.75 17.03
N SER A 4 32.47 73.99 15.99
CA SER A 4 33.81 73.68 15.47
C SER A 4 34.55 72.58 16.25
N VAL A 5 34.93 71.57 15.45
CA VAL A 5 35.58 70.28 15.67
C VAL A 5 36.94 70.37 16.40
N LYS A 6 37.25 69.39 17.26
CA LYS A 6 38.61 68.80 17.39
C LYS A 6 38.56 67.31 17.72
N TYR A 7 39.08 66.50 16.79
CA TYR A 7 39.45 65.10 16.97
C TYR A 7 40.65 64.98 17.93
N ASN A 8 40.68 63.96 18.78
CA ASN A 8 41.87 63.55 19.52
C ASN A 8 41.99 62.02 19.52
N ILE A 9 42.97 61.51 18.77
CA ILE A 9 43.28 60.10 18.59
C ILE A 9 44.11 59.64 19.80
N ARG A 10 43.62 58.64 20.56
CA ARG A 10 44.43 57.87 21.52
C ARG A 10 44.46 56.42 21.06
N GLY A 11 45.64 55.94 20.67
CA GLY A 11 45.88 54.56 20.22
C GLY A 11 45.72 53.52 21.34
N PRO A 12 45.62 52.22 20.99
CA PRO A 12 45.34 51.15 21.94
C PRO A 12 46.57 50.80 22.80
N ALA A 13 46.31 50.54 24.08
CA ALA A 13 47.28 50.13 25.07
C ALA A 13 47.89 48.75 24.74
N LEU A 14 49.22 48.67 24.79
CA LEU A 14 50.01 47.46 24.57
C LEU A 14 49.70 46.39 25.63
N ILE A 15 49.18 45.25 25.18
CA ILE A 15 49.03 44.02 25.96
C ILE A 15 50.44 43.51 26.33
N PRO A 16 50.73 43.19 27.60
CA PRO A 16 52.07 42.77 28.00
C PRO A 16 52.43 41.42 27.34
N ARG A 17 53.53 41.42 26.57
CA ARG A 17 54.13 40.21 25.99
C ARG A 17 54.46 39.21 27.11
N MET A 18 53.70 38.10 27.17
CA MET A 18 54.04 36.95 28.02
C MET A 18 55.45 36.45 27.69
N LYS A 19 56.30 36.33 28.73
CA LYS A 19 57.67 35.82 28.62
C LYS A 19 57.67 34.43 27.98
N THR A 20 58.59 34.19 27.05
CA THR A 20 58.65 33.02 26.14
C THR A 20 58.48 31.66 26.82
N LYS A 21 58.98 31.51 28.06
CA LYS A 21 58.81 30.29 28.87
C LYS A 21 57.34 29.97 29.20
N HIS A 22 56.51 30.98 29.45
CA HIS A 22 55.08 30.78 29.77
C HIS A 22 54.29 30.46 28.51
N ARG A 23 54.65 31.04 27.37
CA ARG A 23 54.02 30.72 26.08
C ARG A 23 54.24 29.26 25.70
N ILE A 24 55.45 28.73 25.89
CA ILE A 24 55.73 27.30 25.66
C ILE A 24 54.91 26.46 26.63
N TYR A 25 54.90 26.79 27.93
CA TYR A 25 54.11 26.05 28.92
C TYR A 25 52.61 25.96 28.55
N TYR A 26 51.96 27.08 28.23
CA TYR A 26 50.53 27.10 27.90
C TYR A 26 50.23 26.45 26.54
N VAL A 27 51.12 26.58 25.54
CA VAL A 27 50.96 25.86 24.27
C VAL A 27 51.09 24.36 24.47
N THR A 28 52.06 23.91 25.27
CA THR A 28 52.25 22.49 25.57
C THR A 28 51.07 21.92 26.36
N LEU A 29 50.59 22.67 27.36
CA LEU A 29 49.41 22.31 28.15
C LEU A 29 48.15 22.22 27.26
N PHE A 30 47.95 23.20 26.38
CA PHE A 30 46.83 23.19 25.44
C PHE A 30 46.91 22.02 24.46
N SER A 31 48.10 21.70 23.93
CA SER A 31 48.30 20.53 23.06
C SER A 31 48.03 19.21 23.79
N ILE A 32 48.41 19.07 25.07
CA ILE A 32 48.13 17.88 25.88
C ILE A 32 46.62 17.74 26.13
N VAL A 33 45.94 18.84 26.50
CA VAL A 33 44.50 18.84 26.73
C VAL A 33 43.73 18.54 25.42
N LEU A 34 44.16 19.12 24.30
CA LEU A 34 43.55 18.89 23.00
C LEU A 34 43.75 17.43 22.55
N LEU A 35 44.94 16.86 22.73
CA LEU A 35 45.20 15.44 22.44
C LEU A 35 44.39 14.51 23.35
N GLY A 36 44.21 14.88 24.63
CA GLY A 36 43.35 14.15 25.56
C GLY A 36 41.88 14.19 25.15
N LEU A 37 41.39 15.33 24.68
CA LEU A 37 40.01 15.50 24.17
C LEU A 37 39.80 14.76 22.85
N ILE A 38 40.80 14.75 21.96
CA ILE A 38 40.74 13.97 20.71
C ILE A 38 40.79 12.48 21.04
N ALA A 39 41.64 12.03 21.97
CA ALA A 39 41.71 10.63 22.37
C ALA A 39 40.44 10.14 23.06
N THR A 40 39.83 10.95 23.93
CA THR A 40 38.55 10.64 24.57
C THR A 40 37.39 10.70 23.58
N GLY A 41 37.35 11.67 22.68
CA GLY A 41 36.39 11.69 21.57
C GLY A 41 36.57 10.47 20.65
N MET A 42 37.81 10.09 20.36
CA MET A 42 38.10 8.90 19.58
C MET A 42 37.71 7.63 20.33
N PHE A 43 37.86 7.52 21.65
CA PHE A 43 37.47 6.31 22.42
C PHE A 43 35.96 6.22 22.68
N GLN A 44 35.31 7.36 22.91
CA GLN A 44 33.88 7.44 23.22
C GLN A 44 33.01 7.37 21.95
N PHE A 45 33.58 7.74 20.79
CA PHE A 45 33.00 7.54 19.47
C PHE A 45 33.78 6.52 18.63
N TRP A 46 34.71 5.75 19.23
CA TRP A 46 35.34 4.62 18.55
C TRP A 46 34.24 3.58 18.38
N PRO A 47 34.02 3.04 17.19
CA PRO A 47 33.09 1.94 17.02
C PRO A 47 33.66 0.73 17.77
N HIS A 48 33.12 0.42 18.94
CA HIS A 48 33.32 -0.88 19.61
C HIS A 48 32.53 -2.01 18.91
N SER A 49 32.47 -1.96 17.59
CA SER A 49 31.89 -2.98 16.73
C SER A 49 32.63 -2.96 15.39
N ILE A 50 33.89 -3.41 15.43
CA ILE A 50 34.44 -4.18 14.31
C ILE A 50 34.45 -5.64 14.77
N GLU A 51 33.30 -6.12 15.23
CA GLU A 51 32.86 -7.42 14.71
C GLU A 51 32.25 -7.10 13.36
N SER A 52 32.77 -7.75 12.32
CA SER A 52 32.19 -7.78 10.99
C SER A 52 30.66 -7.84 11.13
N SER A 53 29.99 -6.71 10.92
CA SER A 53 28.59 -6.72 10.56
C SER A 53 28.57 -7.47 9.23
N SER A 54 28.35 -8.78 9.30
CA SER A 54 27.96 -9.56 8.14
C SER A 54 26.74 -8.84 7.60
N ASP A 55 26.95 -8.16 6.48
CA ASP A 55 25.96 -7.39 5.75
C ASP A 55 24.87 -8.38 5.34
N TRP A 56 23.85 -8.57 6.19
CA TRP A 56 22.79 -9.55 6.04
C TRP A 56 21.77 -9.04 5.01
N SER A 57 22.22 -8.78 3.79
CA SER A 57 21.35 -8.67 2.62
C SER A 57 20.94 -10.08 2.18
N VAL A 58 19.65 -10.38 2.20
CA VAL A 58 19.09 -11.68 1.78
C VAL A 58 19.38 -11.97 0.28
N GLU A 59 19.79 -10.95 -0.48
CA GLU A 59 20.07 -11.02 -1.92
C GLU A 59 21.22 -11.95 -2.35
N LYS A 60 22.04 -12.51 -1.44
CA LYS A 60 23.15 -13.41 -1.82
C LYS A 60 23.24 -14.70 -1.00
N ARG A 61 22.11 -15.34 -0.68
CA ARG A 61 22.14 -16.77 -0.32
C ARG A 61 22.45 -17.60 -1.57
N SER A 62 23.74 -17.80 -1.86
CA SER A 62 24.16 -18.88 -2.77
C SER A 62 23.61 -20.20 -2.23
N VAL A 63 22.57 -20.74 -2.88
CA VAL A 63 21.94 -22.04 -2.54
C VAL A 63 22.97 -23.19 -2.59
N ARG A 64 24.15 -22.96 -3.17
CA ARG A 64 25.19 -23.97 -3.40
C ARG A 64 25.97 -24.34 -2.13
N ASP A 65 26.11 -23.43 -1.16
CA ASP A 65 26.95 -23.62 0.04
C ASP A 65 26.15 -23.57 1.35
N VAL A 66 25.00 -24.24 1.37
CA VAL A 66 24.10 -24.28 2.53
C VAL A 66 24.40 -25.52 3.39
N PRO A 67 24.45 -25.41 4.73
CA PRO A 67 24.70 -26.57 5.60
C PRO A 67 23.63 -27.65 5.40
N VAL A 68 24.10 -28.90 5.26
CA VAL A 68 23.25 -30.08 5.07
C VAL A 68 22.93 -30.71 6.42
N VAL A 69 21.64 -30.94 6.68
CA VAL A 69 21.14 -31.66 7.86
C VAL A 69 20.55 -32.98 7.39
N ARG A 70 21.04 -34.08 7.96
CA ARG A 70 20.47 -35.42 7.74
C ARG A 70 19.34 -35.65 8.73
N LEU A 71 18.24 -36.21 8.24
CA LEU A 71 17.08 -36.60 9.03
C LEU A 71 17.03 -38.13 9.14
N PRO A 72 17.46 -38.70 10.28
CA PRO A 72 17.24 -40.10 10.59
C PRO A 72 15.77 -40.50 10.47
N VAL A 73 15.48 -41.73 10.04
CA VAL A 73 14.11 -42.26 9.94
C VAL A 73 13.33 -42.16 11.26
N ASP A 74 14.02 -42.28 12.40
CA ASP A 74 13.49 -42.18 13.77
C ASP A 74 13.41 -40.74 14.31
N SER A 75 13.72 -39.73 13.48
CA SER A 75 13.56 -38.32 13.83
C SER A 75 12.13 -38.03 14.29
N PRO A 76 11.96 -37.21 15.34
CA PRO A 76 10.65 -36.89 15.87
C PRO A 76 9.78 -36.23 14.81
N VAL A 77 8.50 -36.58 14.82
CA VAL A 77 7.48 -35.99 13.95
C VAL A 77 6.53 -35.18 14.84
N PRO A 78 6.23 -33.91 14.50
CA PRO A 78 5.20 -33.13 15.16
C PRO A 78 3.86 -33.85 15.19
N GLU A 79 3.01 -33.51 16.16
CA GLU A 79 1.61 -33.90 16.13
C GLU A 79 0.87 -33.19 14.99
N ARG A 80 -0.27 -33.76 14.59
CA ARG A 80 -1.17 -33.07 13.65
C ARG A 80 -1.64 -31.76 14.26
N GLY A 81 -1.85 -30.75 13.41
CA GLY A 81 -2.27 -29.42 13.87
C GLY A 81 -3.54 -29.47 14.71
N ASP A 82 -3.49 -28.95 15.93
CA ASP A 82 -4.63 -28.93 16.85
C ASP A 82 -5.63 -27.82 16.44
N LEU A 83 -6.86 -28.22 16.11
CA LEU A 83 -7.97 -27.34 15.71
C LEU A 83 -8.56 -26.55 16.88
N SER A 84 -8.30 -26.97 18.12
CA SER A 84 -8.72 -26.27 19.34
C SER A 84 -7.82 -25.07 19.66
N CYS A 85 -6.69 -24.90 18.96
CA CYS A 85 -5.78 -23.80 19.19
C CYS A 85 -6.43 -22.43 19.01
N ARG A 86 -6.14 -21.55 19.96
CA ARG A 86 -6.53 -20.13 20.01
C ARG A 86 -5.33 -19.31 20.47
N MET A 87 -5.41 -18.00 20.29
CA MET A 87 -4.33 -17.08 20.66
C MET A 87 -3.98 -17.15 22.16
N HIS A 88 -4.92 -17.52 23.02
CA HIS A 88 -4.68 -17.63 24.47
C HIS A 88 -4.29 -19.05 24.93
N THR A 89 -4.37 -20.08 24.07
CA THR A 89 -4.09 -21.48 24.44
C THR A 89 -2.81 -22.03 23.82
N CYS A 90 -2.50 -21.63 22.58
CA CYS A 90 -1.42 -22.20 21.79
C CYS A 90 -0.34 -21.18 21.39
N PHE A 91 -0.60 -19.89 21.60
CA PHE A 91 0.37 -18.81 21.36
C PHE A 91 0.91 -18.28 22.68
N ASP A 92 2.23 -18.05 22.74
CA ASP A 92 2.90 -17.45 23.88
C ASP A 92 3.08 -15.94 23.63
N VAL A 93 2.11 -15.14 24.09
CA VAL A 93 2.11 -13.67 23.94
C VAL A 93 3.26 -13.04 24.73
N TYR A 94 3.75 -13.68 25.81
CA TYR A 94 4.79 -13.13 26.66
C TYR A 94 6.15 -13.03 25.94
N ARG A 95 6.39 -13.83 24.90
CA ARG A 95 7.58 -13.72 24.03
C ARG A 95 7.63 -12.44 23.21
N CYS A 96 6.48 -11.81 22.97
CA CYS A 96 6.41 -10.67 22.08
C CYS A 96 6.90 -9.38 22.73
N GLY A 97 6.93 -9.35 24.08
CA GLY A 97 7.38 -8.22 24.88
C GLY A 97 6.56 -6.96 24.65
N PHE A 98 6.68 -5.96 25.53
CA PHE A 98 6.24 -4.61 25.19
C PHE A 98 7.41 -3.89 24.52
N ASN A 99 7.16 -3.17 23.43
CA ASN A 99 8.14 -2.24 22.87
C ASN A 99 7.49 -0.92 22.45
N PRO A 100 8.25 0.20 22.42
CA PRO A 100 7.70 1.52 22.17
C PRO A 100 7.02 1.71 20.80
N LYS A 101 7.26 0.79 19.86
CA LYS A 101 6.71 0.83 18.51
C LYS A 101 5.45 -0.03 18.37
N ASN A 102 5.06 -0.81 19.39
CA ASN A 102 3.96 -1.77 19.34
C ASN A 102 4.03 -2.69 18.11
N LYS A 103 5.25 -3.13 17.78
CA LYS A 103 5.53 -3.99 16.62
C LYS A 103 6.18 -5.29 17.05
N ILE A 104 5.62 -6.43 16.66
CA ILE A 104 6.24 -7.73 16.91
C ILE A 104 7.60 -7.85 16.21
N LYS A 105 8.45 -8.74 16.72
CA LYS A 105 9.71 -9.10 16.09
C LYS A 105 9.68 -10.52 15.54
N VAL A 106 10.18 -10.70 14.32
CA VAL A 106 10.13 -11.93 13.55
C VAL A 106 11.55 -12.37 13.26
N TYR A 107 11.89 -13.58 13.70
CA TYR A 107 13.15 -14.22 13.39
C TYR A 107 12.98 -15.21 12.24
N ILE A 108 13.84 -15.11 11.25
CA ILE A 108 13.89 -16.05 10.12
C ILE A 108 15.01 -17.05 10.39
N TYR A 109 14.69 -18.34 10.41
CA TYR A 109 15.71 -19.38 10.57
C TYR A 109 16.72 -19.34 9.42
N SER A 110 17.98 -19.71 9.70
CA SER A 110 18.99 -19.86 8.67
C SER A 110 18.60 -20.92 7.64
N LEU A 111 18.99 -20.71 6.38
CA LEU A 111 18.76 -21.68 5.31
C LEU A 111 19.55 -22.95 5.62
N LYS A 112 18.88 -24.11 5.51
CA LYS A 112 19.48 -25.44 5.67
C LYS A 112 18.95 -26.37 4.59
N LYS A 113 19.79 -27.27 4.10
CA LYS A 113 19.37 -28.33 3.18
C LYS A 113 19.07 -29.60 3.97
N TYR A 114 17.81 -30.01 4.03
CA TYR A 114 17.41 -31.25 4.69
C TYR A 114 17.44 -32.41 3.70
N VAL A 115 18.09 -33.51 4.09
CA VAL A 115 18.14 -34.77 3.34
C VAL A 115 17.77 -35.92 4.24
N ASP A 116 17.20 -36.99 3.69
CA ASP A 116 16.98 -38.23 4.43
C ASP A 116 18.27 -39.05 4.57
N ASP A 117 18.16 -40.24 5.19
CA ASP A 117 19.29 -41.17 5.39
C ASP A 117 19.92 -41.64 4.06
N ALA A 118 19.18 -41.65 2.96
CA ALA A 118 19.67 -41.98 1.63
C ALA A 118 20.29 -40.77 0.90
N GLY A 119 20.33 -39.60 1.54
CA GLY A 119 20.83 -38.36 0.96
C GLY A 119 19.87 -37.69 -0.02
N VAL A 120 18.61 -38.14 -0.09
CA VAL A 120 17.58 -37.56 -0.96
C VAL A 120 17.04 -36.29 -0.30
N PRO A 121 16.98 -35.15 -1.03
CA PRO A 121 16.39 -33.92 -0.51
C PRO A 121 14.94 -34.11 -0.04
N VAL A 122 14.61 -33.48 1.09
CA VAL A 122 13.26 -33.47 1.67
C VAL A 122 12.30 -32.59 0.89
N SER A 123 12.82 -31.46 0.40
CA SER A 123 12.12 -30.48 -0.39
C SER A 123 12.97 -30.11 -1.61
N SER A 124 12.31 -29.63 -2.65
CA SER A 124 12.96 -28.93 -3.76
C SER A 124 13.71 -27.69 -3.26
N THR A 125 14.55 -27.13 -4.13
CA THR A 125 15.12 -25.79 -3.93
C THR A 125 14.03 -24.79 -3.61
N ILE A 126 14.35 -23.83 -2.74
CA ILE A 126 13.45 -22.73 -2.35
C ILE A 126 12.87 -22.06 -3.61
N SER A 127 11.55 -21.89 -3.65
CA SER A 127 10.89 -21.20 -4.78
C SER A 127 11.25 -19.72 -4.80
N ARG A 128 11.10 -19.08 -5.96
CA ARG A 128 11.24 -17.63 -6.10
C ARG A 128 10.27 -16.92 -5.17
N GLU A 129 9.03 -17.38 -5.15
CA GLU A 129 7.95 -16.80 -4.35
C GLU A 129 8.23 -16.91 -2.85
N TYR A 130 8.74 -18.05 -2.36
CA TYR A 130 9.10 -18.15 -0.95
C TYR A 130 10.35 -17.35 -0.60
N ASN A 131 11.31 -17.23 -1.50
CA ASN A 131 12.45 -16.34 -1.29
C ASN A 131 12.02 -14.87 -1.22
N GLU A 132 11.13 -14.42 -2.11
CA GLU A 132 10.52 -13.09 -2.05
C GLU A 132 9.78 -12.85 -0.73
N LEU A 133 9.11 -13.88 -0.19
CA LEU A 133 8.46 -13.83 1.11
C LEU A 133 9.45 -13.59 2.24
N LEU A 134 10.54 -14.38 2.30
CA LEU A 134 11.56 -14.22 3.32
C LEU A 134 12.27 -12.87 3.23
N THR A 135 12.59 -12.41 2.01
CA THR A 135 13.15 -11.07 1.78
C THR A 135 12.20 -9.98 2.24
N ALA A 136 10.91 -10.07 1.90
CA ALA A 136 9.91 -9.10 2.32
C ALA A 136 9.81 -8.98 3.85
N ILE A 137 9.93 -10.09 4.57
CA ILE A 137 9.97 -10.08 6.04
C ILE A 137 11.27 -9.46 6.52
N SER A 138 12.41 -9.88 5.96
CA SER A 138 13.75 -9.39 6.36
C SER A 138 13.93 -7.89 6.16
N ASP A 139 13.37 -7.33 5.09
CA ASP A 139 13.45 -5.89 4.77
C ASP A 139 12.46 -5.04 5.59
N SER A 140 11.57 -5.68 6.35
CA SER A 140 10.53 -5.01 7.11
C SER A 140 10.97 -4.64 8.52
N ASP A 141 10.26 -3.69 9.13
CA ASP A 141 10.42 -3.35 10.55
C ASP A 141 10.16 -4.51 11.51
N TYR A 142 9.52 -5.58 11.05
CA TYR A 142 9.24 -6.76 11.84
C TYR A 142 10.50 -7.61 12.05
N TYR A 143 11.49 -7.55 11.17
CA TYR A 143 12.66 -8.43 11.26
C TYR A 143 13.51 -8.19 12.51
N THR A 144 14.10 -9.28 13.01
CA THR A 144 15.23 -9.27 13.93
C THR A 144 16.17 -10.44 13.64
N ASP A 145 17.47 -10.18 13.75
CA ASP A 145 18.56 -11.15 13.72
C ASP A 145 18.76 -11.89 15.06
N ASP A 146 18.20 -11.35 16.15
CA ASP A 146 18.31 -11.88 17.49
C ASP A 146 17.10 -12.77 17.84
N ILE A 147 17.37 -14.06 17.93
CA ILE A 147 16.38 -15.08 18.25
C ILE A 147 15.72 -14.88 19.63
N THR A 148 16.37 -14.17 20.55
CA THR A 148 15.84 -13.92 21.91
C THR A 148 14.83 -12.78 21.96
N ARG A 149 14.89 -11.84 21.01
CA ARG A 149 13.94 -10.73 20.85
C ARG A 149 12.71 -11.12 20.03
N ALA A 150 12.71 -12.30 19.43
CA ALA A 150 11.69 -12.73 18.48
C ALA A 150 10.37 -13.14 19.17
N CYS A 151 9.29 -12.49 18.75
CA CYS A 151 7.92 -12.88 19.03
C CYS A 151 7.51 -14.08 18.18
N LEU A 152 7.80 -14.03 16.87
CA LEU A 152 7.45 -15.05 15.88
C LEU A 152 8.69 -15.66 15.24
N PHE A 153 8.56 -16.91 14.82
CA PHE A 153 9.60 -17.65 14.10
C PHE A 153 9.10 -18.12 12.75
N VAL A 154 9.83 -17.79 11.68
CA VAL A 154 9.53 -18.21 10.32
C VAL A 154 10.64 -19.17 9.84
N PRO A 155 10.33 -20.46 9.63
CA PRO A 155 11.29 -21.41 9.06
C PRO A 155 11.78 -20.96 7.67
N SER A 156 13.02 -21.29 7.30
CA SER A 156 13.46 -21.22 5.90
C SER A 156 13.16 -22.55 5.18
N ILE A 157 11.94 -23.10 5.37
CA ILE A 157 11.48 -24.35 4.74
C ILE A 157 10.27 -23.99 3.88
N ASP A 158 10.44 -24.08 2.57
CA ASP A 158 9.38 -23.72 1.62
C ASP A 158 8.25 -24.74 1.69
N VAL A 159 7.11 -24.30 2.24
CA VAL A 159 5.86 -25.07 2.28
C VAL A 159 4.73 -24.37 1.54
N LEU A 160 5.04 -23.43 0.62
CA LEU A 160 3.99 -22.70 -0.12
C LEU A 160 3.10 -23.62 -0.95
N ASN A 161 3.69 -24.65 -1.55
CA ASN A 161 3.00 -25.62 -2.39
C ASN A 161 3.20 -27.04 -1.84
N GLN A 162 2.11 -27.67 -1.40
CA GLN A 162 2.22 -28.99 -0.79
C GLN A 162 2.60 -30.09 -1.80
N HIS A 163 2.30 -29.94 -3.08
CA HIS A 163 2.62 -30.97 -4.08
C HIS A 163 4.12 -31.27 -4.19
N THR A 164 4.98 -30.32 -3.84
CA THR A 164 6.43 -30.47 -3.93
C THR A 164 7.05 -31.08 -2.68
N LEU A 165 6.24 -31.39 -1.66
CA LEU A 165 6.72 -31.77 -0.33
C LEU A 165 6.66 -33.27 -0.08
N ARG A 166 7.69 -33.78 0.57
CA ARG A 166 7.63 -35.06 1.29
C ARG A 166 7.09 -34.80 2.69
N VAL A 167 5.80 -35.05 2.88
CA VAL A 167 5.02 -34.60 4.06
C VAL A 167 5.68 -35.02 5.39
N LYS A 168 6.06 -36.30 5.53
CA LYS A 168 6.63 -36.84 6.77
C LYS A 168 7.99 -36.20 7.08
N GLU A 169 8.89 -36.18 6.10
CA GLU A 169 10.25 -35.69 6.24
C GLU A 169 10.28 -34.17 6.43
N THR A 170 9.34 -33.44 5.82
CA THR A 170 9.19 -32.00 6.04
C THR A 170 8.75 -31.72 7.48
N ALA A 171 7.87 -32.56 8.04
CA ALA A 171 7.49 -32.47 9.44
C ALA A 171 8.67 -32.77 10.38
N GLN A 172 9.49 -33.78 10.06
CA GLN A 172 10.74 -34.06 10.78
C GLN A 172 11.71 -32.87 10.72
N ALA A 173 11.83 -32.21 9.55
CA ALA A 173 12.66 -31.03 9.40
C ALA A 173 12.21 -29.87 10.29
N LEU A 174 10.89 -29.68 10.45
CA LEU A 174 10.33 -28.68 11.37
C LEU A 174 10.69 -28.99 12.83
N ALA A 175 10.59 -30.25 13.25
CA ALA A 175 10.92 -30.67 14.61
C ALA A 175 12.41 -30.50 14.97
N GLN A 176 13.30 -30.44 13.97
CA GLN A 176 14.74 -30.20 14.16
C GLN A 176 15.11 -28.72 14.31
N LEU A 177 14.15 -27.80 14.20
CA LEU A 177 14.40 -26.37 14.41
C LEU A 177 14.68 -26.10 15.90
N SER A 178 15.72 -25.32 16.18
CA SER A 178 16.27 -25.15 17.54
C SER A 178 15.31 -24.54 18.57
N ARG A 179 14.24 -23.87 18.13
CA ARG A 179 13.17 -23.32 18.99
C ARG A 179 11.81 -23.94 18.72
N TRP A 180 11.73 -25.11 18.06
CA TRP A 180 10.47 -25.82 17.79
C TRP A 180 9.85 -26.38 19.07
N ASP A 181 9.30 -25.49 19.89
CA ASP A 181 8.63 -25.78 21.16
C ASP A 181 7.17 -26.16 20.88
N ARG A 182 6.98 -27.36 20.32
CA ARG A 182 5.69 -27.85 19.79
C ARG A 182 5.02 -26.83 18.87
N GLY A 183 5.80 -26.19 17.99
CA GLY A 183 5.34 -25.18 17.04
C GLY A 183 4.85 -23.85 17.64
N THR A 184 4.97 -23.63 18.95
CA THR A 184 4.53 -22.38 19.60
C THR A 184 5.20 -21.16 18.94
N ASN A 185 4.40 -20.16 18.57
CA ASN A 185 4.80 -18.93 17.86
C ASN A 185 5.50 -19.13 16.50
N HIS A 186 5.44 -20.33 15.91
CA HIS A 186 5.94 -20.56 14.56
C HIS A 186 4.86 -20.22 13.53
N LEU A 187 5.24 -19.50 12.48
CA LEU A 187 4.34 -19.14 11.38
C LEU A 187 4.77 -19.85 10.10
N LEU A 188 3.86 -20.64 9.54
CA LEU A 188 4.03 -21.32 8.26
C LEU A 188 3.17 -20.65 7.19
N PHE A 189 3.71 -20.47 5.99
CA PHE A 189 2.98 -19.94 4.84
C PHE A 189 2.71 -21.06 3.84
N ASN A 190 1.44 -21.34 3.56
CA ASN A 190 1.02 -22.32 2.56
C ASN A 190 -0.12 -21.76 1.72
N MET A 191 0.13 -21.55 0.43
CA MET A 191 -0.90 -21.04 -0.50
C MET A 191 -1.67 -22.18 -1.18
N LEU A 192 -1.02 -23.32 -1.40
CA LEU A 192 -1.59 -24.46 -2.11
C LEU A 192 -1.57 -25.70 -1.20
N PRO A 193 -2.58 -25.86 -0.33
CA PRO A 193 -2.71 -27.05 0.52
C PRO A 193 -3.18 -28.25 -0.30
N GLY A 194 -2.96 -29.43 0.28
CA GLY A 194 -3.43 -30.70 -0.27
C GLY A 194 -2.72 -31.13 -1.56
N GLY A 195 -2.94 -32.38 -1.93
CA GLY A 195 -2.55 -32.97 -3.20
C GLY A 195 -3.58 -34.00 -3.66
N PRO A 196 -3.43 -34.58 -4.86
CA PRO A 196 -4.32 -35.62 -5.31
C PRO A 196 -4.11 -36.84 -4.40
N PRO A 197 -5.17 -37.56 -4.00
CA PRO A 197 -6.56 -37.38 -4.45
C PRO A 197 -7.41 -36.40 -3.61
N ASP A 198 -7.06 -36.14 -2.35
CA ASP A 198 -8.00 -35.59 -1.36
C ASP A 198 -8.02 -34.06 -1.22
N TYR A 199 -7.04 -33.33 -1.79
CA TYR A 199 -6.94 -31.85 -1.82
C TYR A 199 -7.41 -31.15 -0.52
N ASN A 200 -6.85 -31.53 0.62
CA ASN A 200 -7.19 -30.96 1.93
C ASN A 200 -7.14 -29.43 1.96
N THR A 201 -8.00 -28.83 2.79
CA THR A 201 -8.19 -27.38 2.89
C THR A 201 -7.23 -26.70 3.87
N ALA A 202 -6.26 -27.44 4.39
CA ALA A 202 -5.14 -26.95 5.18
C ALA A 202 -3.90 -27.80 4.88
N LEU A 203 -2.72 -27.31 5.27
CA LEU A 203 -1.45 -28.02 5.07
C LEU A 203 -1.46 -29.39 5.78
N ASP A 204 -1.10 -30.46 5.07
CA ASP A 204 -1.07 -31.83 5.61
C ASP A 204 0.16 -32.12 6.47
N VAL A 205 1.21 -31.32 6.34
CA VAL A 205 2.42 -31.44 7.16
C VAL A 205 2.06 -31.25 8.64
N PRO A 206 2.29 -32.28 9.50
CA PRO A 206 2.17 -32.15 10.94
C PRO A 206 3.01 -30.99 11.46
N ARG A 207 2.44 -30.18 12.35
CA ARG A 207 3.00 -28.87 12.71
C ARG A 207 2.70 -28.44 14.15
N ASP A 208 2.27 -29.37 15.00
CA ASP A 208 1.89 -29.08 16.39
C ASP A 208 0.97 -27.84 16.49
N ARG A 209 1.40 -26.82 17.25
CA ARG A 209 0.66 -25.57 17.50
C ARG A 209 0.99 -24.45 16.53
N ALA A 210 1.83 -24.67 15.51
CA ALA A 210 2.23 -23.60 14.59
C ALA A 210 1.03 -22.91 13.94
N LEU A 211 1.10 -21.59 13.81
CA LEU A 211 0.14 -20.79 13.05
C LEU A 211 0.31 -21.11 11.57
N LEU A 212 -0.80 -21.08 10.85
CA LEU A 212 -0.83 -21.26 9.41
C LEU A 212 -1.41 -20.02 8.74
N ALA A 213 -0.60 -19.38 7.90
CA ALA A 213 -1.05 -18.45 6.89
C ALA A 213 -1.42 -19.27 5.65
N GLY A 214 -2.71 -19.56 5.47
CA GLY A 214 -3.24 -20.57 4.57
C GLY A 214 -4.09 -20.02 3.43
N GLY A 215 -3.85 -20.50 2.20
CA GLY A 215 -4.53 -20.02 0.99
C GLY A 215 -5.89 -20.63 0.67
N GLY A 216 -6.21 -21.79 1.27
CA GLY A 216 -7.32 -22.64 0.85
C GLY A 216 -8.25 -23.08 1.98
N PHE A 217 -8.32 -22.30 3.05
CA PHE A 217 -9.06 -22.66 4.25
C PHE A 217 -10.55 -22.88 3.99
N SER A 218 -11.04 -23.99 4.53
CA SER A 218 -12.47 -24.19 4.81
C SER A 218 -12.80 -23.76 6.24
N THR A 219 -14.03 -23.35 6.50
CA THR A 219 -14.56 -23.09 7.85
C THR A 219 -14.35 -24.26 8.82
N TRP A 220 -14.25 -25.50 8.33
CA TRP A 220 -13.97 -26.69 9.14
C TRP A 220 -12.50 -26.82 9.59
N THR A 221 -11.58 -26.24 8.82
CA THR A 221 -10.13 -26.33 9.06
C THR A 221 -9.51 -25.03 9.56
N TYR A 222 -10.23 -23.92 9.40
CA TYR A 222 -9.76 -22.59 9.76
C TYR A 222 -9.86 -22.36 11.27
N ARG A 223 -8.72 -22.11 11.93
CA ARG A 223 -8.71 -21.74 13.35
C ARG A 223 -8.89 -20.24 13.47
N GLN A 224 -10.15 -19.79 13.52
CA GLN A 224 -10.52 -18.37 13.56
C GLN A 224 -9.77 -17.61 14.66
N GLY A 225 -9.17 -16.47 14.31
CA GLY A 225 -8.38 -15.63 15.20
C GLY A 225 -7.02 -16.22 15.61
N TYR A 226 -6.66 -17.40 15.11
CA TYR A 226 -5.36 -18.04 15.30
C TYR A 226 -4.59 -18.14 13.99
N ASP A 227 -5.18 -18.78 12.98
CA ASP A 227 -4.63 -18.82 11.62
C ASP A 227 -4.98 -17.55 10.85
N VAL A 228 -4.27 -17.29 9.75
CA VAL A 228 -4.53 -16.16 8.85
C VAL A 228 -4.92 -16.70 7.49
N SER A 229 -6.12 -16.39 6.99
CA SER A 229 -6.46 -16.71 5.60
C SER A 229 -5.72 -15.75 4.68
N ILE A 230 -4.95 -16.26 3.74
CA ILE A 230 -4.15 -15.47 2.78
C ILE A 230 -4.60 -15.77 1.35
N PRO A 231 -4.30 -14.93 0.35
CA PRO A 231 -4.66 -15.26 -1.02
C PRO A 231 -3.68 -16.24 -1.65
N VAL A 232 -4.17 -16.99 -2.63
CA VAL A 232 -3.30 -17.71 -3.56
C VAL A 232 -2.70 -16.71 -4.54
N TYR A 233 -1.38 -16.52 -4.47
CA TYR A 233 -0.67 -15.60 -5.35
C TYR A 233 -0.80 -16.03 -6.82
N SER A 234 -1.05 -15.05 -7.70
CA SER A 234 -1.11 -15.25 -9.14
C SER A 234 0.10 -14.59 -9.82
N PRO A 235 1.10 -15.36 -10.29
CA PRO A 235 2.21 -14.82 -11.08
C PRO A 235 1.73 -14.12 -12.36
N LEU A 236 0.64 -14.60 -12.96
CA LEU A 236 0.05 -13.97 -14.15
C LEU A 236 -0.48 -12.56 -13.86
N SER A 237 -1.08 -12.36 -12.68
CA SER A 237 -1.48 -11.03 -12.21
C SER A 237 -0.31 -10.11 -11.92
N ALA A 238 0.89 -10.62 -11.65
CA ALA A 238 2.06 -9.78 -11.46
C ALA A 238 2.77 -9.45 -12.79
N GLU A 239 2.76 -10.39 -13.76
CA GLU A 239 3.57 -10.29 -14.98
C GLU A 239 2.87 -9.64 -16.18
N VAL A 240 1.55 -9.72 -16.29
CA VAL A 240 0.83 -9.27 -17.50
C VAL A 240 0.35 -7.84 -17.33
N ASP A 241 0.91 -6.84 -18.00
CA ASP A 241 0.37 -5.48 -17.89
C ASP A 241 -1.04 -5.37 -18.49
N LEU A 242 -2.01 -4.98 -17.65
CA LEU A 242 -3.37 -4.74 -18.10
C LEU A 242 -3.50 -3.31 -18.63
N PRO A 243 -4.13 -3.10 -19.81
CA PRO A 243 -4.34 -1.77 -20.34
C PRO A 243 -5.23 -0.94 -19.39
N GLU A 244 -4.98 0.37 -19.32
CA GLU A 244 -5.87 1.29 -18.61
C GLU A 244 -7.25 1.28 -19.26
N LYS A 245 -8.24 0.80 -18.51
CA LYS A 245 -9.64 0.85 -18.95
C LYS A 245 -10.29 2.13 -18.44
N GLY A 246 -10.72 2.97 -19.38
CA GLY A 246 -11.51 4.17 -19.07
C GLY A 246 -12.86 3.85 -18.43
N PRO A 247 -13.50 4.82 -17.76
CA PRO A 247 -14.83 4.66 -17.20
C PRO A 247 -15.84 4.40 -18.33
N GLY A 248 -16.74 3.43 -18.14
CA GLY A 248 -17.74 3.08 -19.13
C GLY A 248 -18.38 1.71 -18.86
N PRO A 249 -19.48 1.38 -19.56
CA PRO A 249 -20.11 0.09 -19.44
C PRO A 249 -19.16 -1.02 -19.89
N ARG A 250 -19.21 -2.15 -19.17
CA ARG A 250 -18.49 -3.36 -19.53
C ARG A 250 -19.35 -4.18 -20.51
N ARG A 251 -18.69 -4.91 -21.42
CA ARG A 251 -19.34 -5.65 -22.51
C ARG A 251 -20.18 -6.81 -21.97
N PHE A 252 -19.62 -7.57 -21.03
CA PHE A 252 -20.28 -8.71 -20.43
C PHE A 252 -20.83 -8.33 -19.05
N PHE A 253 -22.01 -8.84 -18.72
CA PHE A 253 -22.56 -8.71 -17.38
C PHE A 253 -21.90 -9.73 -16.44
N LEU A 254 -21.83 -11.00 -16.86
CA LEU A 254 -21.24 -12.10 -16.10
C LEU A 254 -20.23 -12.86 -16.94
N LEU A 255 -19.08 -13.23 -16.36
CA LEU A 255 -18.04 -14.00 -17.04
C LEU A 255 -17.51 -15.13 -16.15
N SER A 256 -17.33 -16.33 -16.72
CA SER A 256 -16.60 -17.43 -16.09
C SER A 256 -15.33 -17.74 -16.88
N SER A 257 -14.17 -17.76 -16.21
CA SER A 257 -12.85 -17.97 -16.83
C SER A 257 -12.08 -19.19 -16.30
N GLN A 258 -12.64 -19.89 -15.32
CA GLN A 258 -12.02 -21.08 -14.74
C GLN A 258 -12.10 -22.24 -15.73
N VAL A 259 -11.00 -22.97 -15.83
CA VAL A 259 -10.86 -24.15 -16.69
C VAL A 259 -10.99 -25.42 -15.87
N ALA A 260 -11.33 -26.55 -16.51
CA ALA A 260 -11.47 -27.84 -15.86
C ALA A 260 -12.46 -27.82 -14.67
N LEU A 261 -13.59 -27.15 -14.86
CA LEU A 261 -14.71 -27.13 -13.93
C LEU A 261 -15.34 -28.52 -13.80
N HIS A 262 -15.94 -28.80 -12.63
CA HIS A 262 -16.80 -29.97 -12.47
C HIS A 262 -17.96 -29.93 -13.48
N PRO A 263 -18.37 -31.07 -14.08
CA PRO A 263 -19.43 -31.10 -15.08
C PRO A 263 -20.72 -30.40 -14.65
N GLU A 264 -21.14 -30.56 -13.39
CA GLU A 264 -22.36 -29.93 -12.87
C GLU A 264 -22.30 -28.39 -12.91
N TYR A 265 -21.21 -27.78 -12.41
CA TYR A 265 -21.04 -26.33 -12.52
C TYR A 265 -20.95 -25.88 -13.97
N ARG A 266 -20.37 -26.71 -14.84
CA ARG A 266 -20.26 -26.38 -16.26
C ARG A 266 -21.64 -26.36 -16.92
N GLU A 267 -22.47 -27.35 -16.67
CA GLU A 267 -23.84 -27.43 -17.18
C GLU A 267 -24.68 -26.22 -16.73
N GLU A 268 -24.57 -25.82 -15.46
CA GLU A 268 -25.26 -24.63 -14.95
C GLU A 268 -24.81 -23.33 -15.62
N LEU A 269 -23.50 -23.15 -15.81
CA LEU A 269 -22.95 -21.99 -16.52
C LEU A 269 -23.42 -21.94 -17.98
N ASP A 270 -23.41 -23.08 -18.67
CA ASP A 270 -23.89 -23.18 -20.05
C ASP A 270 -25.40 -22.89 -20.13
N ALA A 271 -26.19 -23.34 -19.14
CA ALA A 271 -27.61 -23.01 -19.03
C ALA A 271 -27.86 -21.50 -18.78
N LEU A 272 -27.04 -20.86 -17.93
CA LEU A 272 -27.08 -19.41 -17.73
C LEU A 272 -26.75 -18.66 -19.03
N GLN A 273 -25.71 -19.10 -19.75
CA GLN A 273 -25.35 -18.49 -21.03
C GLN A 273 -26.45 -18.69 -22.08
N ALA A 274 -27.08 -19.86 -22.15
CA ALA A 274 -28.20 -20.12 -23.06
C ALA A 274 -29.41 -19.21 -22.78
N ARG A 275 -29.72 -18.93 -21.50
CA ARG A 275 -30.85 -18.07 -21.09
C ARG A 275 -30.59 -16.58 -21.31
N HIS A 276 -29.35 -16.12 -21.14
CA HIS A 276 -29.03 -14.68 -21.12
C HIS A 276 -28.17 -14.20 -22.30
N GLY A 277 -27.83 -15.09 -23.24
CA GLY A 277 -27.18 -14.75 -24.50
C GLY A 277 -25.83 -14.06 -24.31
N GLU A 278 -25.61 -12.96 -25.05
CA GLU A 278 -24.33 -12.25 -25.08
C GLU A 278 -23.97 -11.54 -23.76
N ALA A 279 -24.90 -11.41 -22.82
CA ALA A 279 -24.63 -10.83 -21.51
C ALA A 279 -23.75 -11.74 -20.63
N VAL A 280 -23.69 -13.04 -20.93
CA VAL A 280 -22.93 -14.04 -20.17
C VAL A 280 -21.88 -14.69 -21.07
N LEU A 281 -20.62 -14.74 -20.60
CA LEU A 281 -19.53 -15.39 -21.31
C LEU A 281 -18.91 -16.50 -20.47
N VAL A 282 -19.01 -17.75 -20.94
CA VAL A 282 -18.34 -18.91 -20.34
C VAL A 282 -17.15 -19.30 -21.20
N LEU A 283 -15.96 -19.19 -20.62
CA LEU A 283 -14.69 -19.49 -21.26
C LEU A 283 -14.11 -20.82 -20.78
N ASP A 284 -13.38 -21.49 -21.67
CA ASP A 284 -12.70 -22.76 -21.39
C ASP A 284 -11.23 -22.74 -21.84
N LYS A 285 -10.52 -23.84 -21.62
CA LYS A 285 -9.19 -24.10 -22.16
C LYS A 285 -9.27 -24.20 -23.68
N CYS A 286 -8.36 -23.51 -24.36
CA CYS A 286 -8.20 -23.62 -25.80
C CYS A 286 -7.57 -24.97 -26.19
N THR A 287 -8.14 -25.66 -27.18
CA THR A 287 -7.63 -26.95 -27.69
C THR A 287 -6.64 -26.78 -28.85
N ASN A 288 -6.83 -25.77 -29.70
CA ASN A 288 -6.07 -25.57 -30.93
C ASN A 288 -5.26 -24.26 -30.89
N LEU A 289 -4.27 -24.18 -29.99
CA LEU A 289 -3.34 -23.06 -29.95
C LEU A 289 -2.12 -23.32 -30.83
N SER A 290 -1.66 -22.28 -31.54
CA SER A 290 -0.39 -22.33 -32.27
C SER A 290 0.77 -22.59 -31.32
N GLU A 291 1.80 -23.26 -31.84
CA GLU A 291 3.02 -23.59 -31.09
C GLU A 291 3.68 -22.32 -30.55
N GLY A 292 4.05 -22.31 -29.27
CA GLY A 292 4.68 -21.17 -28.59
C GLY A 292 3.72 -20.20 -27.89
N VAL A 293 2.39 -20.33 -28.04
CA VAL A 293 1.43 -19.49 -27.29
C VAL A 293 1.19 -20.05 -25.88
N PRO A 294 1.42 -19.27 -24.80
CA PRO A 294 1.20 -19.75 -23.44
C PRO A 294 -0.28 -20.03 -23.17
N ALA A 295 -0.66 -21.30 -23.09
CA ALA A 295 -2.05 -21.72 -22.86
C ALA A 295 -2.67 -21.12 -21.58
N ALA A 296 -1.86 -20.85 -20.56
CA ALA A 296 -2.31 -20.21 -19.33
C ALA A 296 -2.85 -18.78 -19.54
N ARG A 297 -2.36 -18.07 -20.56
CA ARG A 297 -2.74 -16.69 -20.92
C ARG A 297 -3.87 -16.61 -21.95
N LYS A 298 -4.44 -17.75 -22.34
CA LYS A 298 -5.51 -17.80 -23.34
C LYS A 298 -6.74 -18.52 -22.79
N ARG A 299 -7.90 -18.09 -23.24
CA ARG A 299 -9.20 -18.71 -22.95
C ARG A 299 -10.03 -18.73 -24.22
N CYS A 300 -10.87 -19.74 -24.37
CA CYS A 300 -11.63 -19.94 -25.61
C CYS A 300 -13.11 -20.12 -25.35
N HIS A 301 -13.92 -19.55 -26.24
CA HIS A 301 -15.33 -19.88 -26.35
C HIS A 301 -15.63 -20.21 -27.82
N LYS A 302 -16.03 -21.46 -28.08
CA LYS A 302 -16.19 -21.98 -29.46
C LYS A 302 -14.88 -21.76 -30.25
N HIS A 303 -14.93 -20.97 -31.32
CA HIS A 303 -13.78 -20.66 -32.17
C HIS A 303 -13.10 -19.32 -31.83
N GLN A 304 -13.55 -18.60 -30.80
CA GLN A 304 -12.99 -17.32 -30.41
C GLN A 304 -11.97 -17.49 -29.28
N VAL A 305 -10.82 -16.82 -29.44
CA VAL A 305 -9.72 -16.80 -28.48
C VAL A 305 -9.70 -15.44 -27.77
N PHE A 306 -9.56 -15.48 -26.45
CA PHE A 306 -9.50 -14.31 -25.58
C PHE A 306 -8.19 -14.28 -24.80
N ASP A 307 -7.65 -13.08 -24.61
CA ASP A 307 -6.48 -12.83 -23.78
C ASP A 307 -6.85 -12.83 -22.30
N TYR A 308 -6.14 -13.64 -21.52
CA TYR A 308 -6.32 -13.77 -20.08
C TYR A 308 -5.09 -13.23 -19.34
N PRO A 309 -5.24 -12.41 -18.28
CA PRO A 309 -6.49 -12.01 -17.64
C PRO A 309 -7.20 -10.77 -18.25
N GLN A 310 -6.76 -10.25 -19.39
CA GLN A 310 -7.30 -9.01 -19.99
C GLN A 310 -8.83 -9.03 -20.21
N VAL A 311 -9.38 -10.14 -20.69
CA VAL A 311 -10.82 -10.30 -20.93
C VAL A 311 -11.68 -10.07 -19.67
N LEU A 312 -11.12 -10.28 -18.48
CA LEU A 312 -11.83 -10.01 -17.21
C LEU A 312 -12.17 -8.52 -17.06
N GLN A 313 -11.41 -7.61 -17.68
CA GLN A 313 -11.73 -6.18 -17.69
C GLN A 313 -13.02 -5.89 -18.47
N GLU A 314 -13.46 -6.78 -19.36
CA GLU A 314 -14.66 -6.65 -20.17
C GLU A 314 -15.95 -7.08 -19.46
N ALA A 315 -15.86 -7.67 -18.26
CA ALA A 315 -17.01 -8.20 -17.52
C ALA A 315 -17.30 -7.41 -16.23
N THR A 316 -18.59 -7.21 -15.91
CA THR A 316 -19.00 -6.54 -14.65
C THR A 316 -18.76 -7.43 -13.44
N PHE A 317 -19.24 -8.67 -13.54
CA PHE A 317 -19.10 -9.73 -12.57
C PHE A 317 -18.28 -10.89 -13.14
N CYS A 318 -17.41 -11.48 -12.32
CA CYS A 318 -16.60 -12.61 -12.70
C CYS A 318 -16.77 -13.73 -11.67
N VAL A 319 -17.14 -14.91 -12.15
CA VAL A 319 -17.41 -16.06 -11.31
C VAL A 319 -16.10 -16.64 -10.75
N VAL A 320 -16.11 -16.93 -9.45
CA VAL A 320 -15.08 -17.66 -8.71
C VAL A 320 -15.74 -18.88 -8.07
N LEU A 321 -15.75 -19.98 -8.83
CA LEU A 321 -16.32 -21.28 -8.44
C LEU A 321 -15.35 -22.11 -7.61
N ARG A 322 -15.93 -23.00 -6.80
CA ARG A 322 -15.21 -24.10 -6.18
C ARG A 322 -14.42 -24.90 -7.20
N GLY A 323 -13.14 -25.13 -6.89
CA GLY A 323 -12.27 -26.05 -7.60
C GLY A 323 -11.83 -27.20 -6.70
N ALA A 324 -10.90 -28.04 -7.20
CA ALA A 324 -10.27 -29.08 -6.38
C ALA A 324 -9.59 -28.49 -5.13
N ARG A 325 -8.99 -27.30 -5.28
CA ARG A 325 -8.62 -26.42 -4.16
C ARG A 325 -9.67 -25.33 -4.02
N LEU A 326 -10.06 -25.04 -2.77
CA LEU A 326 -10.95 -23.91 -2.47
C LEU A 326 -10.30 -22.58 -2.86
N GLY A 327 -9.06 -22.34 -2.39
CA GLY A 327 -8.26 -21.18 -2.74
C GLY A 327 -7.68 -21.29 -4.15
N GLN A 328 -7.91 -20.29 -5.00
CA GLN A 328 -7.45 -20.27 -6.38
C GLN A 328 -6.94 -18.87 -6.79
N ALA A 329 -5.94 -18.86 -7.67
CA ALA A 329 -5.34 -17.64 -8.22
C ALA A 329 -6.33 -16.77 -9.01
N VAL A 330 -7.42 -17.36 -9.52
CA VAL A 330 -8.46 -16.63 -10.27
C VAL A 330 -9.06 -15.47 -9.48
N LEU A 331 -9.17 -15.60 -8.14
CA LEU A 331 -9.66 -14.50 -7.31
C LEU A 331 -8.76 -13.27 -7.42
N SER A 332 -7.43 -13.46 -7.40
CA SER A 332 -6.47 -12.37 -7.59
C SER A 332 -6.60 -11.75 -8.99
N ASP A 333 -6.75 -12.57 -10.03
CA ASP A 333 -6.88 -12.10 -11.42
C ASP A 333 -8.15 -11.26 -11.62
N VAL A 334 -9.26 -11.68 -11.02
CA VAL A 334 -10.55 -10.98 -11.03
C VAL A 334 -10.47 -9.61 -10.32
N LEU A 335 -9.87 -9.58 -9.13
CA LEU A 335 -9.70 -8.34 -8.36
C LEU A 335 -8.83 -7.33 -9.12
N ARG A 336 -7.71 -7.79 -9.70
CA ARG A 336 -6.81 -6.94 -10.50
C ARG A 336 -7.51 -6.31 -11.69
N ALA A 337 -8.34 -7.09 -12.41
CA ALA A 337 -9.14 -6.59 -13.52
C ALA A 337 -10.26 -5.60 -13.08
N GLY A 338 -10.46 -5.42 -11.77
CA GLY A 338 -11.57 -4.66 -11.19
C GLY A 338 -12.92 -5.26 -11.56
N CYS A 339 -12.98 -6.55 -11.85
CA CYS A 339 -14.23 -7.27 -12.06
C CYS A 339 -14.76 -7.69 -10.69
N VAL A 340 -16.07 -7.58 -10.42
CA VAL A 340 -16.62 -7.94 -9.10
C VAL A 340 -16.63 -9.47 -8.98
N PRO A 341 -15.84 -10.09 -8.07
CA PRO A 341 -15.88 -11.52 -7.87
C PRO A 341 -17.24 -11.97 -7.34
N VAL A 342 -17.81 -12.97 -8.01
CA VAL A 342 -18.99 -13.71 -7.57
C VAL A 342 -18.51 -15.06 -7.06
N VAL A 343 -18.39 -15.19 -5.75
CA VAL A 343 -17.79 -16.35 -5.08
C VAL A 343 -18.88 -17.40 -4.85
N ILE A 344 -18.72 -18.55 -5.51
CA ILE A 344 -19.62 -19.71 -5.43
C ILE A 344 -18.78 -20.91 -4.97
N ALA A 345 -18.45 -20.90 -3.69
CA ALA A 345 -17.62 -21.91 -3.04
C ALA A 345 -17.96 -21.96 -1.55
N ASP A 346 -18.82 -22.89 -1.18
CA ASP A 346 -19.33 -22.99 0.19
C ASP A 346 -18.18 -23.33 1.15
N SER A 347 -18.26 -22.78 2.36
CA SER A 347 -17.24 -22.92 3.41
C SER A 347 -15.87 -22.31 3.10
N TYR A 348 -15.63 -21.69 1.93
CA TYR A 348 -14.35 -21.04 1.65
C TYR A 348 -14.17 -19.78 2.51
N VAL A 349 -13.07 -19.73 3.26
CA VAL A 349 -12.70 -18.56 4.07
C VAL A 349 -11.90 -17.60 3.21
N LEU A 350 -12.52 -16.48 2.81
CA LEU A 350 -11.89 -15.49 1.94
C LEU A 350 -10.60 -14.92 2.56
N PRO A 351 -9.61 -14.55 1.72
CA PRO A 351 -8.34 -14.01 2.21
C PRO A 351 -8.52 -12.77 3.07
N PHE A 352 -7.81 -12.72 4.19
CA PHE A 352 -7.82 -11.63 5.16
C PHE A 352 -9.24 -11.22 5.62
N SER A 353 -10.20 -12.14 5.60
CA SER A 353 -11.62 -11.90 5.92
C SER A 353 -11.90 -11.39 7.33
N GLU A 354 -10.91 -11.44 8.22
CA GLU A 354 -11.01 -10.85 9.56
C GLU A 354 -10.82 -9.32 9.58
N VAL A 355 -10.16 -8.75 8.56
CA VAL A 355 -9.92 -7.30 8.43
C VAL A 355 -10.51 -6.70 7.17
N LEU A 356 -10.64 -7.47 6.08
CA LEU A 356 -11.23 -7.01 4.82
C LEU A 356 -12.74 -7.30 4.77
N ASP A 357 -13.55 -6.27 4.59
CA ASP A 357 -14.98 -6.40 4.34
C ASP A 357 -15.25 -6.76 2.88
N TRP A 358 -15.32 -8.07 2.65
CA TRP A 358 -15.63 -8.64 1.35
C TRP A 358 -17.00 -8.22 0.80
N LYS A 359 -17.97 -7.81 1.62
CA LYS A 359 -19.27 -7.33 1.12
C LYS A 359 -19.14 -6.07 0.26
N ARG A 360 -18.05 -5.31 0.46
CA ARG A 360 -17.75 -4.10 -0.32
C ARG A 360 -17.11 -4.41 -1.67
N ALA A 361 -16.60 -5.62 -1.89
CA ALA A 361 -15.82 -5.97 -3.08
C ALA A 361 -16.34 -7.20 -3.83
N SER A 362 -17.14 -8.07 -3.21
CA SER A 362 -17.60 -9.34 -3.78
C SER A 362 -19.07 -9.61 -3.51
N VAL A 363 -19.63 -10.55 -4.28
CA VAL A 363 -20.94 -11.15 -4.01
C VAL A 363 -20.70 -12.63 -3.71
N VAL A 364 -21.05 -13.08 -2.51
CA VAL A 364 -20.97 -14.50 -2.15
C VAL A 364 -22.34 -15.12 -2.38
N VAL A 365 -22.40 -16.16 -3.21
CA VAL A 365 -23.64 -16.87 -3.56
C VAL A 365 -23.48 -18.33 -3.16
N PRO A 366 -24.40 -18.90 -2.37
CA PRO A 366 -24.38 -20.32 -2.03
C PRO A 366 -24.40 -21.19 -3.30
N GLU A 367 -23.70 -22.32 -3.28
CA GLU A 367 -23.61 -23.22 -4.44
C GLU A 367 -25.01 -23.68 -4.92
N GLU A 368 -25.93 -23.95 -3.99
CA GLU A 368 -27.32 -24.32 -4.29
C GLU A 368 -28.14 -23.24 -5.04
N LYS A 369 -27.69 -21.98 -5.00
CA LYS A 369 -28.36 -20.83 -5.66
C LYS A 369 -27.68 -20.40 -6.95
N MET A 370 -26.74 -21.20 -7.47
CA MET A 370 -25.99 -20.86 -8.67
C MET A 370 -26.91 -20.64 -9.89
N SER A 371 -28.00 -21.40 -10.01
CA SER A 371 -29.01 -21.21 -11.07
C SER A 371 -29.72 -19.84 -11.05
N ASP A 372 -29.77 -19.15 -9.89
CA ASP A 372 -30.36 -17.83 -9.67
C ASP A 372 -29.32 -16.69 -9.67
N VAL A 373 -28.03 -16.99 -9.90
CA VAL A 373 -26.95 -16.00 -9.75
C VAL A 373 -27.20 -14.74 -10.59
N TYR A 374 -27.73 -14.88 -11.81
CA TYR A 374 -27.98 -13.75 -12.68
C TYR A 374 -29.04 -12.79 -12.11
N SER A 375 -30.14 -13.32 -11.55
CA SER A 375 -31.22 -12.50 -10.98
C SER A 375 -30.76 -11.79 -9.69
N ILE A 376 -29.97 -12.48 -8.87
CA ILE A 376 -29.33 -11.91 -7.67
C ILE A 376 -28.47 -10.70 -8.06
N LEU A 377 -27.59 -10.86 -9.06
CA LEU A 377 -26.69 -9.80 -9.48
C LEU A 377 -27.43 -8.61 -10.12
N GLN A 378 -28.54 -8.86 -10.83
CA GLN A 378 -29.38 -7.81 -11.40
C GLN A 378 -30.06 -6.92 -10.34
N SER A 379 -30.25 -7.44 -9.13
CA SER A 379 -30.82 -6.65 -8.02
C SER A 379 -29.86 -5.58 -7.48
N ILE A 380 -28.57 -5.66 -7.83
CA ILE A 380 -27.53 -4.74 -7.34
C ILE A 380 -27.55 -3.44 -8.18
N PRO A 381 -27.71 -2.26 -7.55
CA PRO A 381 -27.69 -0.99 -8.27
C PRO A 381 -26.36 -0.70 -8.96
N ARG A 382 -26.41 -0.04 -10.12
CA ARG A 382 -25.22 0.30 -10.93
C ARG A 382 -24.14 1.06 -10.15
N ARG A 383 -24.54 2.00 -9.29
CA ARG A 383 -23.62 2.75 -8.43
C ARG A 383 -22.86 1.82 -7.48
N GLN A 384 -23.55 0.88 -6.85
CA GLN A 384 -22.94 -0.09 -5.95
C GLN A 384 -21.99 -1.00 -6.72
N MET A 385 -22.35 -1.43 -7.94
CA MET A 385 -21.43 -2.21 -8.79
C MET A 385 -20.12 -1.46 -9.07
N GLU A 386 -20.19 -0.17 -9.42
CA GLU A 386 -19.00 0.66 -9.67
C GLU A 386 -18.15 0.85 -8.39
N GLU A 387 -18.78 0.99 -7.23
CA GLU A 387 -18.11 1.02 -5.93
C GLU A 387 -17.40 -0.30 -5.64
N MET A 388 -18.05 -1.44 -5.86
CA MET A 388 -17.46 -2.76 -5.68
C MET A 388 -16.28 -3.02 -6.62
N GLN A 389 -16.35 -2.56 -7.87
CA GLN A 389 -15.24 -2.67 -8.83
C GLN A 389 -14.01 -1.86 -8.39
N ARG A 390 -14.22 -0.65 -7.83
CA ARG A 390 -13.14 0.16 -7.26
C ARG A 390 -12.54 -0.50 -6.03
N GLN A 391 -13.39 -1.02 -5.15
CA GLN A 391 -12.96 -1.73 -3.94
C GLN A 391 -12.16 -2.99 -4.28
N ALA A 392 -12.63 -3.79 -5.24
CA ALA A 392 -11.96 -5.00 -5.71
C ALA A 392 -10.53 -4.70 -6.21
N ARG A 393 -10.39 -3.66 -7.04
CA ARG A 393 -9.07 -3.22 -7.50
C ARG A 393 -8.19 -2.76 -6.35
N TRP A 394 -8.74 -2.00 -5.41
CA TRP A 394 -8.00 -1.53 -4.25
C TRP A 394 -7.52 -2.67 -3.34
N PHE A 395 -8.36 -3.65 -3.03
CA PHE A 395 -7.93 -4.86 -2.30
C PHE A 395 -6.75 -5.54 -2.99
N TRP A 396 -6.76 -5.59 -4.33
CA TRP A 396 -5.63 -6.15 -5.06
C TRP A 396 -4.36 -5.32 -4.90
N GLU A 397 -4.43 -4.02 -5.18
CA GLU A 397 -3.31 -3.08 -5.09
C GLU A 397 -2.70 -3.06 -3.68
N ALA A 398 -3.53 -3.05 -2.64
CA ALA A 398 -3.09 -2.95 -1.26
C ALA A 398 -2.53 -4.28 -0.71
N TYR A 399 -3.18 -5.41 -1.02
CA TYR A 399 -2.94 -6.66 -0.26
C TYR A 399 -2.60 -7.90 -1.10
N PHE A 400 -2.87 -7.93 -2.41
CA PHE A 400 -2.69 -9.14 -3.24
C PHE A 400 -1.62 -8.99 -4.32
N GLN A 401 -1.22 -7.76 -4.66
CA GLN A 401 -0.38 -7.47 -5.84
C GLN A 401 0.98 -8.18 -5.85
N SER A 402 1.50 -8.58 -4.68
CA SER A 402 2.79 -9.24 -4.56
C SER A 402 2.86 -10.12 -3.32
N ILE A 403 3.81 -11.06 -3.31
CA ILE A 403 4.16 -11.84 -2.12
C ILE A 403 4.52 -10.93 -0.94
N LYS A 404 5.21 -9.81 -1.19
CA LYS A 404 5.53 -8.80 -0.17
C LYS A 404 4.28 -8.23 0.48
N ALA A 405 3.28 -7.83 -0.30
CA ALA A 405 2.03 -7.29 0.24
C ALA A 405 1.31 -8.33 1.12
N ILE A 406 1.24 -9.58 0.65
CA ILE A 406 0.62 -10.69 1.37
C ILE A 406 1.34 -10.97 2.70
N ALA A 407 2.67 -11.02 2.69
CA ALA A 407 3.48 -11.28 3.87
C ALA A 407 3.33 -10.18 4.92
N LEU A 408 3.40 -8.91 4.50
CA LEU A 408 3.28 -7.77 5.40
C LEU A 408 1.86 -7.63 5.98
N ALA A 409 0.82 -7.86 5.17
CA ALA A 409 -0.56 -7.88 5.66
C ALA A 409 -0.78 -9.01 6.70
N THR A 410 -0.22 -10.19 6.45
CA THR A 410 -0.25 -11.32 7.40
C THR A 410 0.41 -10.96 8.73
N LEU A 411 1.60 -10.35 8.69
CA LEU A 411 2.31 -9.93 9.91
C LEU A 411 1.58 -8.80 10.64
N GLN A 412 0.98 -7.86 9.90
CA GLN A 412 0.19 -6.78 10.47
C GLN A 412 -1.03 -7.32 11.22
N ILE A 413 -1.77 -8.26 10.63
CA ILE A 413 -2.90 -8.93 11.29
C ILE A 413 -2.46 -9.59 12.60
N ILE A 414 -1.35 -10.33 12.59
CA ILE A 414 -0.85 -10.98 13.81
C ILE A 414 -0.38 -9.92 14.83
N ASN A 415 0.22 -8.83 14.36
CA ASN A 415 0.61 -7.70 15.20
C ASN A 415 -0.60 -7.07 15.91
N ASP A 416 -1.68 -6.83 15.17
CA ASP A 416 -2.92 -6.22 15.67
C ASP A 416 -3.59 -7.11 16.73
N ARG A 417 -3.50 -8.44 16.59
CA ARG A 417 -3.96 -9.38 17.62
C ARG A 417 -3.16 -9.30 18.93
N ILE A 418 -1.87 -8.95 18.85
CA ILE A 418 -0.97 -8.85 20.01
C ILE A 418 -1.05 -7.47 20.66
N TYR A 419 -1.19 -6.41 19.85
CA TYR A 419 -1.29 -5.02 20.28
C TYR A 419 -2.64 -4.41 19.88
N PRO A 420 -3.77 -4.88 20.43
CA PRO A 420 -5.10 -4.47 19.99
C PRO A 420 -5.38 -2.96 20.17
N TYR A 421 -4.71 -2.31 21.12
CA TYR A 421 -4.84 -0.86 21.35
C TYR A 421 -4.12 0.00 20.29
N ALA A 422 -3.25 -0.59 19.49
CA ALA A 422 -2.51 0.04 18.39
C ALA A 422 -2.82 -0.63 17.05
N ALA A 423 -3.89 -1.43 16.99
CA ALA A 423 -4.31 -2.12 15.79
C ALA A 423 -4.79 -1.12 14.72
N ILE A 424 -4.61 -1.48 13.45
CA ILE A 424 -5.14 -0.72 12.33
C ILE A 424 -6.68 -0.76 12.39
N SER A 425 -7.30 0.40 12.19
CA SER A 425 -8.76 0.52 12.22
C SER A 425 -9.44 -0.17 11.03
N TYR A 426 -10.74 -0.42 11.16
CA TYR A 426 -11.54 -0.98 10.08
C TYR A 426 -11.47 -0.10 8.82
N GLU A 427 -11.56 1.21 8.99
CA GLU A 427 -11.51 2.21 7.92
C GLU A 427 -10.16 2.17 7.21
N GLU A 428 -9.04 2.10 7.94
CA GLU A 428 -7.71 2.00 7.31
C GLU A 428 -7.51 0.69 6.52
N TRP A 429 -8.17 -0.41 6.92
CA TRP A 429 -8.18 -1.68 6.20
C TRP A 429 -9.16 -1.74 5.02
N ASN A 430 -10.12 -0.81 4.91
CA ASN A 430 -11.21 -0.92 3.94
C ASN A 430 -11.50 0.32 3.10
N ASP A 431 -10.99 1.48 3.49
CA ASP A 431 -11.22 2.72 2.76
C ASP A 431 -10.00 3.05 1.90
N PRO A 432 -10.12 2.96 0.56
CA PRO A 432 -9.06 3.44 -0.32
C PRO A 432 -8.78 4.91 0.01
N PRO A 433 -7.51 5.34 0.06
CA PRO A 433 -7.17 6.74 0.30
C PRO A 433 -7.95 7.65 -0.65
N SER A 434 -8.92 8.40 -0.12
CA SER A 434 -9.77 9.28 -0.92
C SER A 434 -8.96 10.51 -1.30
N VAL A 435 -8.46 10.55 -2.53
CA VAL A 435 -7.92 11.79 -3.10
C VAL A 435 -9.12 12.69 -3.41
N VAL A 436 -9.35 13.73 -2.61
CA VAL A 436 -10.48 14.67 -2.74
C VAL A 436 -10.72 15.10 -4.19
N TRP A 437 -9.65 15.32 -4.96
CA TRP A 437 -9.76 15.67 -6.37
C TRP A 437 -10.51 14.64 -7.24
N ARG A 438 -10.40 13.34 -6.93
CA ARG A 438 -11.10 12.27 -7.67
C ARG A 438 -12.62 12.33 -7.50
N GLU A 439 -13.12 12.91 -6.41
CA GLU A 439 -14.55 13.15 -6.19
C GLU A 439 -15.06 14.41 -6.90
N PHE A 440 -14.14 15.35 -7.18
CA PHE A 440 -14.44 16.63 -7.82
C PHE A 440 -13.53 16.88 -9.04
N PRO A 441 -13.47 15.97 -10.04
CA PRO A 441 -12.52 16.05 -11.14
C PRO A 441 -12.75 17.27 -12.05
N ASP A 442 -13.96 17.83 -12.01
CA ASP A 442 -14.37 19.03 -12.74
C ASP A 442 -14.06 20.33 -11.99
N ARG A 443 -13.45 20.28 -10.81
CA ARG A 443 -13.12 21.45 -10.00
C ARG A 443 -11.61 21.54 -9.77
N LEU A 444 -11.18 22.74 -9.36
CA LEU A 444 -9.83 22.97 -8.88
C LEU A 444 -9.82 22.67 -7.37
N VAL A 445 -8.98 21.71 -6.97
CA VAL A 445 -8.91 21.18 -5.59
C VAL A 445 -7.50 21.39 -5.05
N GLY A 446 -7.34 22.03 -3.89
CA GLY A 446 -5.99 22.32 -3.39
C GLY A 446 -5.96 23.04 -2.06
N TYR A 447 -4.75 23.35 -1.61
CA TYR A 447 -4.49 23.76 -0.22
C TYR A 447 -4.64 25.27 -0.01
N PRO A 448 -3.90 26.14 -0.75
CA PRO A 448 -3.89 27.57 -0.43
C PRO A 448 -5.16 28.24 -0.98
N GLY A 449 -6.15 28.43 -0.11
CA GLY A 449 -7.38 29.17 -0.43
C GLY A 449 -7.21 30.69 -0.43
N ARG A 450 -7.92 31.38 -1.31
CA ARG A 450 -8.01 32.85 -1.43
C ARG A 450 -9.44 33.29 -1.73
N LEU A 451 -9.70 34.57 -1.52
CA LEU A 451 -11.03 35.15 -1.67
C LEU A 451 -11.00 36.37 -2.60
N HIS A 452 -12.08 36.56 -3.35
CA HIS A 452 -12.39 37.83 -4.00
C HIS A 452 -13.53 38.49 -3.22
N LEU A 453 -13.41 39.79 -2.99
CA LEU A 453 -14.41 40.59 -2.27
C LEU A 453 -14.81 41.78 -3.15
N TRP A 454 -16.04 42.25 -3.00
CA TRP A 454 -16.46 43.51 -3.60
C TRP A 454 -16.14 44.65 -2.63
N ASP A 455 -15.33 45.59 -3.09
CA ASP A 455 -15.08 46.84 -2.37
C ASP A 455 -16.17 47.86 -2.78
N HIS A 456 -17.06 48.17 -1.84
CA HIS A 456 -18.16 49.11 -2.06
C HIS A 456 -17.69 50.56 -2.18
N GLU A 457 -16.58 50.94 -1.57
CA GLU A 457 -16.06 52.30 -1.62
C GLU A 457 -15.41 52.57 -2.98
N MET A 458 -14.62 51.62 -3.47
CA MET A 458 -13.93 51.73 -4.75
C MET A 458 -14.76 51.26 -5.95
N SER A 459 -15.90 50.60 -5.70
CA SER A 459 -16.72 49.91 -6.71
C SER A 459 -15.88 48.98 -7.60
N LYS A 460 -15.00 48.20 -6.97
CA LYS A 460 -14.06 47.28 -7.63
C LYS A 460 -13.94 45.98 -6.86
N TRP A 461 -13.52 44.93 -7.55
CA TRP A 461 -13.16 43.68 -6.91
C TRP A 461 -11.79 43.79 -6.24
N LYS A 462 -11.63 43.19 -5.06
CA LYS A 462 -10.41 43.14 -4.29
C LYS A 462 -9.98 41.68 -4.10
N TYR A 463 -8.68 41.42 -4.23
CA TYR A 463 -8.08 40.15 -3.86
C TYR A 463 -7.79 40.13 -2.35
N GLU A 464 -8.23 39.07 -1.66
CA GLU A 464 -8.06 38.92 -0.21
C GLU A 464 -7.33 37.61 0.14
N SER A 465 -6.39 37.74 1.09
CA SER A 465 -5.53 36.65 1.57
C SER A 465 -5.70 36.35 3.08
N GLU A 466 -6.51 37.13 3.78
CA GLU A 466 -6.82 36.98 5.20
C GLU A 466 -7.60 35.70 5.56
N TRP A 467 -7.72 35.42 6.87
CA TRP A 467 -8.32 34.18 7.41
C TRP A 467 -9.84 34.31 7.45
N THR A 468 -10.50 33.99 6.35
CA THR A 468 -11.95 33.82 6.32
C THR A 468 -12.32 32.34 6.21
N ASN A 469 -13.55 32.00 6.64
CA ASN A 469 -14.14 30.68 6.39
C ASN A 469 -14.54 30.50 4.92
N GLU A 470 -14.59 31.61 4.19
CA GLU A 470 -14.97 31.70 2.80
C GLU A 470 -13.77 31.54 1.87
N VAL A 471 -13.97 30.83 0.76
CA VAL A 471 -12.99 30.65 -0.30
C VAL A 471 -13.67 30.78 -1.65
N SER A 472 -12.99 31.40 -2.61
CA SER A 472 -13.45 31.45 -3.99
C SER A 472 -12.40 31.03 -5.01
N MET A 473 -11.15 30.94 -4.56
CA MET A 473 -10.01 30.55 -5.38
C MET A 473 -9.08 29.63 -4.61
N VAL A 474 -8.42 28.74 -5.33
CA VAL A 474 -7.32 27.92 -4.80
C VAL A 474 -6.10 28.14 -5.70
N LEU A 475 -4.94 28.41 -5.10
CA LEU A 475 -3.74 28.72 -5.87
C LEU A 475 -3.15 27.46 -6.52
N THR A 476 -2.78 27.56 -7.80
CA THR A 476 -2.30 26.45 -8.62
C THR A 476 -0.94 25.90 -8.19
N GLY A 477 -0.16 26.65 -7.42
CA GLY A 477 1.13 26.20 -6.88
C GLY A 477 1.05 24.99 -5.93
N ALA A 478 -0.14 24.69 -5.41
CA ALA A 478 -0.41 23.45 -4.66
C ALA A 478 -1.87 23.02 -4.84
N ALA A 479 -2.22 22.62 -6.07
CA ALA A 479 -3.56 22.18 -6.43
C ALA A 479 -3.53 21.03 -7.47
N PHE A 480 -4.63 20.31 -7.53
CA PHE A 480 -4.96 19.31 -8.52
C PHE A 480 -6.15 19.81 -9.35
N TYR A 481 -6.07 19.65 -10.67
CA TYR A 481 -7.14 19.93 -11.60
C TYR A 481 -6.97 19.04 -12.84
N HIS A 482 -8.05 18.84 -13.60
CA HIS A 482 -8.00 17.98 -14.78
C HIS A 482 -7.15 18.60 -15.90
N LYS A 483 -6.33 17.80 -16.59
CA LYS A 483 -5.45 18.24 -17.70
C LYS A 483 -6.18 19.01 -18.81
N TYR A 484 -7.48 18.76 -18.96
CA TYR A 484 -8.36 19.49 -19.87
C TYR A 484 -8.36 21.01 -19.62
N PHE A 485 -8.33 21.46 -18.37
CA PHE A 485 -8.28 22.89 -18.08
C PHE A 485 -6.95 23.53 -18.49
N ASN A 486 -5.86 22.76 -18.49
CA ASN A 486 -4.59 23.24 -19.04
C ASN A 486 -4.70 23.43 -20.56
N TYR A 487 -5.32 22.48 -21.27
CA TYR A 487 -5.62 22.64 -22.70
C TYR A 487 -6.50 23.88 -22.96
N LEU A 488 -7.56 24.07 -22.18
CA LEU A 488 -8.41 25.26 -22.31
C LEU A 488 -7.65 26.55 -22.01
N TYR A 489 -6.80 26.57 -20.98
CA TYR A 489 -5.94 27.71 -20.67
C TYR A 489 -5.04 28.03 -21.87
N THR A 490 -4.34 27.04 -22.42
CA THR A 490 -3.39 27.23 -23.51
C THR A 490 -4.05 27.61 -24.84
N TYR A 491 -5.23 27.07 -25.17
CA TYR A 491 -5.78 27.20 -26.53
C TYR A 491 -7.12 27.96 -26.61
N LYS A 492 -7.86 28.10 -25.50
CA LYS A 492 -9.21 28.68 -25.50
C LYS A 492 -9.37 29.93 -24.63
N MET A 493 -8.46 30.18 -23.69
CA MET A 493 -8.49 31.40 -22.87
C MET A 493 -8.37 32.65 -23.77
N PRO A 494 -9.17 33.71 -23.52
CA PRO A 494 -9.06 34.98 -24.23
C PRO A 494 -7.62 35.51 -24.26
N GLY A 495 -7.17 35.95 -25.44
CA GLY A 495 -5.81 36.45 -25.64
C GLY A 495 -5.45 37.59 -24.69
N ASP A 496 -6.40 38.49 -24.42
CA ASP A 496 -6.24 39.62 -23.50
C ASP A 496 -5.83 39.18 -22.07
N ILE A 497 -6.34 38.04 -21.59
CA ILE A 497 -6.02 37.51 -20.26
C ILE A 497 -4.61 36.92 -20.27
N LYS A 498 -4.25 36.13 -21.28
CA LYS A 498 -2.90 35.54 -21.37
C LYS A 498 -1.84 36.63 -21.50
N ASN A 499 -2.05 37.58 -22.40
CA ASN A 499 -1.13 38.68 -22.61
C ASN A 499 -0.96 39.51 -21.32
N TRP A 500 -2.02 39.68 -20.53
CA TRP A 500 -1.93 40.34 -19.23
C TRP A 500 -1.08 39.52 -18.24
N VAL A 501 -1.34 38.23 -18.11
CA VAL A 501 -0.57 37.32 -17.23
C VAL A 501 0.91 37.31 -17.63
N ASP A 502 1.22 37.18 -18.91
CA ASP A 502 2.59 37.16 -19.42
C ASP A 502 3.32 38.50 -19.20
N ALA A 503 2.61 39.64 -19.39
CA ALA A 503 3.20 40.96 -19.22
C ALA A 503 3.48 41.31 -17.74
N HIS A 504 2.66 40.82 -16.81
CA HIS A 504 2.79 41.12 -15.38
C HIS A 504 3.51 40.01 -14.61
N MET A 505 3.75 38.84 -15.23
CA MET A 505 4.34 37.66 -14.59
C MET A 505 3.65 37.29 -13.26
N ASN A 506 2.33 37.45 -13.22
CA ASN A 506 1.47 37.25 -12.04
C ASN A 506 0.07 36.82 -12.50
N CYS A 507 -0.74 36.31 -11.57
CA CYS A 507 -2.17 36.02 -11.74
C CYS A 507 -2.54 34.85 -12.67
N GLU A 508 -1.61 33.96 -13.00
CA GLU A 508 -1.87 32.73 -13.75
C GLU A 508 -2.84 31.81 -12.99
N ASP A 509 -2.71 31.78 -11.66
CA ASP A 509 -3.59 31.05 -10.76
C ASP A 509 -5.00 31.64 -10.75
N ILE A 510 -5.15 32.98 -10.67
CA ILE A 510 -6.43 33.68 -10.75
C ILE A 510 -7.08 33.41 -12.11
N ALA A 511 -6.33 33.51 -13.20
CA ALA A 511 -6.82 33.23 -14.55
C ALA A 511 -7.32 31.77 -14.67
N MET A 512 -6.59 30.80 -14.12
CA MET A 512 -7.03 29.40 -14.07
C MET A 512 -8.33 29.23 -13.27
N ASN A 513 -8.46 29.88 -12.11
CA ASN A 513 -9.69 29.83 -11.31
C ASN A 513 -10.89 30.43 -12.06
N PHE A 514 -10.70 31.57 -12.73
CA PHE A 514 -11.72 32.19 -13.59
C PHE A 514 -12.16 31.24 -14.71
N LEU A 515 -11.21 30.63 -15.42
CA LEU A 515 -11.51 29.67 -16.49
C LEU A 515 -12.32 28.48 -15.99
N VAL A 516 -11.85 27.82 -14.92
CA VAL A 516 -12.52 26.63 -14.37
C VAL A 516 -13.92 26.98 -13.88
N ALA A 517 -14.07 28.08 -13.13
CA ALA A 517 -15.37 28.52 -12.61
C ALA A 517 -16.33 28.92 -13.72
N ASN A 518 -15.85 29.57 -14.79
CA ASN A 518 -16.66 29.96 -15.93
C ASN A 518 -17.13 28.74 -16.76
N VAL A 519 -16.25 27.76 -16.97
CA VAL A 519 -16.56 26.55 -17.74
C VAL A 519 -17.53 25.62 -16.99
N THR A 520 -17.35 25.49 -15.67
CA THR A 520 -18.10 24.50 -14.87
C THR A 520 -19.29 25.09 -14.12
N GLY A 521 -19.30 26.40 -13.90
CA GLY A 521 -20.26 27.07 -13.03
C GLY A 521 -20.13 26.64 -11.56
N LYS A 522 -19.01 26.05 -11.13
CA LYS A 522 -18.80 25.51 -9.79
C LYS A 522 -17.66 26.23 -9.07
N ALA A 523 -17.76 26.27 -7.74
CA ALA A 523 -16.71 26.79 -6.87
C ALA A 523 -15.56 25.77 -6.70
N VAL A 524 -14.42 26.26 -6.23
CA VAL A 524 -13.25 25.44 -5.86
C VAL A 524 -13.51 24.53 -4.65
N ILE A 525 -12.62 23.57 -4.41
CA ILE A 525 -12.60 22.76 -3.18
C ILE A 525 -11.29 23.03 -2.44
N LYS A 526 -11.40 23.59 -1.23
CA LYS A 526 -10.26 23.77 -0.34
C LYS A 526 -10.01 22.49 0.44
N VAL A 527 -8.76 22.06 0.53
CA VAL A 527 -8.33 20.95 1.39
C VAL A 527 -7.49 21.45 2.55
N THR A 528 -7.76 20.93 3.75
CA THR A 528 -7.03 21.24 5.00
C THR A 528 -7.10 22.71 5.45
N PRO A 529 -6.86 23.03 6.74
CA PRO A 529 -6.84 24.43 7.20
C PRO A 529 -5.62 25.23 6.75
N ARG A 530 -4.57 24.58 6.21
CA ARG A 530 -3.25 25.20 6.01
C ARG A 530 -3.27 26.25 4.91
N LYS A 531 -2.71 27.43 5.19
CA LYS A 531 -2.76 28.62 4.30
C LYS A 531 -1.64 28.76 3.29
N LYS A 532 -0.46 28.28 3.65
CA LYS A 532 0.78 28.40 2.88
C LYS A 532 1.57 27.12 3.05
N PHE A 533 2.23 26.69 1.99
CA PHE A 533 3.24 25.65 2.07
C PHE A 533 4.49 26.27 2.71
N LYS A 534 4.89 25.82 3.90
CA LYS A 534 6.21 26.16 4.46
C LYS A 534 7.21 25.17 3.90
N CYS A 535 8.17 25.68 3.12
CA CYS A 535 9.34 24.94 2.67
C CYS A 535 10.46 25.13 3.72
N PRO A 536 10.85 24.09 4.48
CA PRO A 536 11.85 24.22 5.55
C PRO A 536 13.24 24.60 5.03
N GLU A 537 13.55 24.22 3.78
CA GLU A 537 14.86 24.39 3.15
C GLU A 537 14.95 25.63 2.25
N CYS A 538 13.82 26.32 2.03
CA CYS A 538 13.79 27.50 1.17
C CYS A 538 14.25 28.72 1.98
N THR A 539 15.42 29.26 1.63
CA THR A 539 15.88 30.55 2.15
C THR A 539 14.96 31.65 1.62
N ALA A 540 14.46 32.51 2.51
CA ALA A 540 13.49 33.57 2.22
C ALA A 540 14.11 34.75 1.43
N ILE A 541 14.83 34.47 0.33
CA ILE A 541 15.66 35.47 -0.32
C ILE A 541 14.97 36.12 -1.51
N ASP A 542 14.05 35.46 -2.25
CA ASP A 542 13.38 36.09 -3.41
C ASP A 542 11.98 35.48 -3.69
N GLY A 543 10.97 35.78 -2.87
CA GLY A 543 9.58 35.36 -3.11
C GLY A 543 8.74 36.48 -3.73
N LEU A 544 8.08 36.24 -4.87
CA LEU A 544 7.15 37.20 -5.52
C LEU A 544 6.10 37.79 -4.55
N SER A 545 5.71 37.03 -3.53
CA SER A 545 4.75 37.48 -2.51
C SER A 545 5.31 38.42 -1.44
N LEU A 546 6.62 38.69 -1.45
CA LEU A 546 7.29 39.64 -0.54
C LEU A 546 7.24 41.08 -1.08
N ASP A 547 6.90 41.25 -2.36
CA ASP A 547 6.67 42.58 -2.94
C ASP A 547 5.40 43.22 -2.38
N GLN A 548 5.49 44.50 -2.00
CA GLN A 548 4.39 45.26 -1.44
C GLN A 548 3.29 45.55 -2.48
N THR A 549 3.62 45.56 -3.78
CA THR A 549 2.65 45.78 -4.86
C THR A 549 1.88 44.52 -5.24
N HIS A 550 2.36 43.34 -4.87
CA HIS A 550 1.84 42.04 -5.30
C HIS A 550 0.32 41.87 -5.07
N MET A 551 -0.19 42.34 -3.92
CA MET A 551 -1.62 42.23 -3.60
C MET A 551 -2.50 43.21 -4.38
N VAL A 552 -1.94 44.38 -4.74
CA VAL A 552 -2.61 45.39 -5.56
C VAL A 552 -2.74 44.87 -6.99
N GLU A 553 -1.64 44.36 -7.56
CA GLU A 553 -1.63 43.75 -8.89
C GLU A 553 -2.64 42.60 -9.01
N ARG A 554 -2.74 41.75 -7.99
CA ARG A 554 -3.73 40.66 -7.98
C ARG A 554 -5.17 41.16 -7.95
N SER A 555 -5.44 42.26 -7.25
CA SER A 555 -6.76 42.90 -7.29
C SER A 555 -7.07 43.46 -8.68
N GLU A 556 -6.08 44.05 -9.36
CA GLU A 556 -6.22 44.52 -10.74
C GLU A 556 -6.49 43.38 -11.72
N CYS A 557 -5.81 42.24 -11.56
CA CYS A 557 -6.06 41.04 -12.35
C CYS A 557 -7.52 40.58 -12.25
N ILE A 558 -8.11 40.52 -11.04
CA ILE A 558 -9.51 40.13 -10.87
C ILE A 558 -10.45 41.06 -11.65
N ASN A 559 -10.23 42.38 -11.54
CA ASN A 559 -11.05 43.37 -12.25
C ASN A 559 -10.89 43.24 -13.77
N LYS A 560 -9.65 43.09 -14.26
CA LYS A 560 -9.36 42.92 -15.68
C LYS A 560 -10.04 41.66 -16.22
N PHE A 561 -9.90 40.53 -15.52
CA PHE A 561 -10.47 39.27 -15.98
C PHE A 561 -12.00 39.27 -15.93
N ALA A 562 -12.60 39.85 -14.88
CA ALA A 562 -14.06 40.02 -14.82
C ALA A 562 -14.58 40.88 -15.97
N SER A 563 -13.85 41.94 -16.34
CA SER A 563 -14.20 42.76 -17.52
C SER A 563 -14.11 41.97 -18.84
N VAL A 564 -13.11 41.11 -19.01
CA VAL A 564 -12.95 40.31 -20.24
C VAL A 564 -13.99 39.19 -20.33
N PHE A 565 -14.33 38.54 -19.21
CA PHE A 565 -15.39 37.53 -19.15
C PHE A 565 -16.81 38.13 -19.16
N GLY A 566 -16.94 39.45 -18.92
CA GLY A 566 -18.23 40.15 -18.86
C GLY A 566 -19.05 39.87 -17.59
N THR A 567 -18.51 39.10 -16.65
CA THR A 567 -19.14 38.75 -15.36
C THR A 567 -18.08 38.33 -14.35
N MET A 568 -18.47 38.18 -13.07
CA MET A 568 -17.65 37.55 -12.04
C MET A 568 -17.97 36.05 -11.97
N PRO A 569 -17.17 35.16 -12.57
CA PRO A 569 -17.44 33.72 -12.56
C PRO A 569 -17.09 33.06 -11.22
N LEU A 570 -16.22 33.67 -10.42
CA LEU A 570 -15.80 33.11 -9.13
C LEU A 570 -16.98 33.01 -8.17
N LYS A 571 -17.06 31.88 -7.45
CA LYS A 571 -18.11 31.62 -6.47
C LYS A 571 -17.51 31.44 -5.09
N VAL A 572 -18.04 32.18 -4.12
CA VAL A 572 -17.66 32.05 -2.72
C VAL A 572 -18.34 30.82 -2.12
N VAL A 573 -17.58 30.02 -1.36
CA VAL A 573 -18.07 28.86 -0.62
C VAL A 573 -17.38 28.75 0.73
N GLU A 574 -18.03 28.13 1.69
CA GLU A 574 -17.45 27.79 3.01
C GLU A 574 -17.08 26.30 3.12
N HIS A 575 -17.03 25.60 1.98
CA HIS A 575 -16.77 24.17 1.95
C HIS A 575 -15.26 23.88 1.98
N ARG A 576 -14.85 23.04 2.95
CA ARG A 576 -13.49 22.53 3.09
C ARG A 576 -13.52 21.02 3.34
N ALA A 577 -12.69 20.30 2.61
CA ALA A 577 -12.46 18.88 2.84
C ALA A 577 -11.25 18.70 3.74
N ASP A 578 -11.47 18.16 4.94
CA ASP A 578 -10.42 17.86 5.92
C ASP A 578 -10.21 16.34 6.03
N PRO A 579 -9.01 15.88 6.45
CA PRO A 579 -8.80 14.48 6.80
C PRO A 579 -9.80 14.02 7.88
N VAL A 580 -10.15 12.74 7.91
CA VAL A 580 -11.09 12.17 8.89
C VAL A 580 -10.71 12.51 10.33
N LEU A 581 -9.40 12.44 10.65
CA LEU A 581 -8.85 12.72 11.98
C LEU A 581 -8.67 14.23 12.26
N TYR A 582 -9.31 15.10 11.50
CA TYR A 582 -9.17 16.55 11.69
C TYR A 582 -9.80 16.99 13.01
N LYS A 583 -8.96 17.57 13.88
CA LYS A 583 -9.22 17.98 15.28
C LYS A 583 -9.10 16.87 16.33
N ASP A 584 -8.77 15.64 15.93
CA ASP A 584 -8.45 14.60 16.89
C ASP A 584 -7.07 14.85 17.53
N ASP A 585 -6.96 14.57 18.82
CA ASP A 585 -5.70 14.67 19.59
C ASP A 585 -4.78 13.48 19.25
N PHE A 586 -4.29 13.49 18.01
CA PHE A 586 -3.49 12.42 17.44
C PHE A 586 -1.99 12.75 17.52
N PRO A 587 -1.13 11.86 18.08
CA PRO A 587 0.29 12.13 18.26
C PRO A 587 0.99 12.50 16.96
N GLU A 588 1.70 13.63 16.94
CA GLU A 588 2.34 14.17 15.73
C GLU A 588 3.32 13.18 15.08
N LYS A 589 4.02 12.39 15.89
CA LYS A 589 4.94 11.32 15.45
C LYS A 589 4.28 10.20 14.61
N LEU A 590 2.96 10.04 14.71
CA LEU A 590 2.20 9.03 13.99
C LEU A 590 1.58 9.58 12.69
N LYS A 591 1.59 10.91 12.49
CA LYS A 591 1.10 11.52 11.25
C LYS A 591 2.13 11.26 10.16
N SER A 592 1.73 10.62 9.06
CA SER A 592 2.61 10.41 7.90
C SER A 592 3.09 11.72 7.27
N PHE A 593 2.31 12.79 7.44
CA PHE A 593 2.64 14.15 7.00
C PHE A 593 2.45 15.14 8.15
N PRO A 594 3.33 15.15 9.16
CA PRO A 594 3.16 15.95 10.38
C PRO A 594 3.13 17.45 10.08
N ASN A 595 3.79 17.85 8.98
CA ASN A 595 3.82 19.22 8.50
C ASN A 595 2.50 19.68 7.86
N ILE A 596 1.54 18.79 7.58
CA ILE A 596 0.25 19.14 6.98
C ILE A 596 -0.79 19.34 8.09
N GLY A 597 -1.31 20.57 8.23
CA GLY A 597 -2.47 20.86 9.08
C GLY A 597 -2.19 21.30 10.53
N SER A 598 -0.93 21.41 10.96
CA SER A 598 -0.59 22.22 12.14
C SER A 598 -0.77 23.72 11.80
N LEU A 599 -1.55 24.42 12.63
CA LEU A 599 -1.83 25.86 12.51
C LEU A 599 -0.56 26.68 12.77
#